data_AF-A0A1A8JHZ0-F1
#
_entry.id   AF-A0A1A8JHZ0-F1
#
_cell.length_a   1.000
_cell.length_b   1.000
_cell.length_c   1.000
_cell.angle_alpha   90.00
_cell.angle_beta   90.00
_cell.angle_gamma   90.00
#
_symmetry.space_group_name_H-M   'P 1'
#
loop_
_entity.id
_entity.type
_entity.pdbx_description
1 polymer ?
#
loop_
_entity_poly.entity_id
_entity_poly.type
_entity_poly.pdbx_seq_one_letter_code
_entity_poly.pdbx_strand_id
1 'polypeptide(L)'
;MENEGILSGVNVILVMAYGSLVFVLLFLFIKRQIMRLAMKSRRGPHVPIGHNAPKELRQEIEAKLFQVQNIQFEPRLLCPDDVRLQQREESGSHDHLYRMKALDAIRDTEFPFRELGGTASAVTGKRFRTWLLQLRNSHCVFGDSLSSLIDVVLDGYNKARHGAE
;
A
#
# COMPACT_ATOMS: atom_id res chain seq x y z
N MET A 1 -26.99 -35.96 -69.49
CA MET A 1 -26.07 -34.80 -69.34
C MET A 1 -26.51 -33.83 -68.24
N GLU A 2 -27.46 -34.18 -67.36
CA GLU A 2 -27.97 -33.25 -66.33
C GLU A 2 -27.22 -33.37 -64.98
N ASN A 3 -26.58 -34.52 -64.71
CA ASN A 3 -25.90 -34.76 -63.43
C ASN A 3 -24.57 -34.02 -63.26
N GLU A 4 -23.91 -33.62 -64.35
CA GLU A 4 -22.61 -32.93 -64.29
C GLU A 4 -22.74 -31.49 -63.77
N GLY A 5 -23.82 -30.79 -64.12
CA GLY A 5 -24.12 -29.45 -63.61
C GLY A 5 -24.48 -29.45 -62.12
N ILE A 6 -25.17 -30.49 -61.65
CA ILE A 6 -25.53 -30.64 -60.23
C ILE A 6 -24.28 -30.93 -59.39
N LEU A 7 -23.38 -31.81 -59.85
CA LEU A 7 -22.11 -32.09 -59.18
C LEU A 7 -21.20 -30.86 -59.11
N SER A 8 -21.16 -30.06 -60.18
CA SER A 8 -20.40 -28.80 -60.21
C SER A 8 -20.95 -27.76 -59.23
N GLY A 9 -22.27 -27.59 -59.17
CA GLY A 9 -22.93 -26.71 -58.19
C GLY A 9 -22.70 -27.14 -56.75
N VAL A 10 -22.80 -28.45 -56.46
CA VAL A 10 -22.53 -29.01 -55.12
C VAL A 10 -21.08 -28.78 -54.70
N ASN A 11 -20.12 -28.95 -55.61
CA ASN A 11 -18.71 -28.68 -55.31
C ASN A 11 -18.45 -27.21 -54.99
N VAL A 12 -19.08 -26.28 -55.72
CA VAL A 12 -18.97 -24.83 -55.44
C VAL A 12 -19.54 -24.50 -54.05
N ILE A 13 -20.69 -25.07 -53.70
CA ILE A 13 -21.32 -24.88 -52.39
C ILE A 13 -20.45 -25.45 -51.27
N LEU A 14 -19.86 -26.64 -51.46
CA LEU A 14 -18.92 -27.24 -50.50
C LEU A 14 -17.70 -26.34 -50.29
N VAL A 15 -17.09 -25.84 -51.36
CA VAL A 15 -15.93 -24.94 -51.26
C VAL A 15 -16.29 -23.65 -50.52
N MET A 16 -17.47 -23.07 -50.77
CA MET A 16 -17.93 -21.86 -50.06
C MET A 16 -18.25 -22.14 -48.58
N ALA A 17 -18.88 -23.27 -48.28
CA ALA A 17 -19.22 -23.66 -46.91
C ALA A 17 -17.95 -23.94 -46.10
N TYR A 18 -17.02 -24.74 -46.62
CA TYR A 18 -15.76 -25.04 -45.93
C TYR A 18 -14.83 -23.82 -45.88
N GLY A 19 -14.77 -23.02 -46.94
CA GLY A 19 -13.96 -21.79 -46.98
C GLY A 19 -14.43 -20.77 -45.94
N SER A 20 -15.74 -20.54 -45.84
CA SER A 20 -16.30 -19.65 -44.80
C SER A 20 -16.13 -20.23 -43.39
N LEU A 21 -16.29 -21.55 -43.21
CA LEU A 21 -16.07 -22.22 -41.93
C LEU A 21 -14.62 -22.03 -41.43
N VAL A 22 -13.62 -22.27 -42.29
CA VAL A 22 -12.20 -22.09 -41.95
C VAL A 22 -11.91 -20.62 -41.64
N PHE A 23 -12.45 -19.69 -42.42
CA PHE A 23 -12.27 -18.25 -42.19
C PHE A 23 -12.84 -17.81 -40.84
N VAL A 24 -14.05 -18.26 -40.48
CA VAL A 24 -14.68 -17.97 -39.19
C VAL A 24 -13.86 -18.57 -38.04
N LEU A 25 -13.40 -19.82 -38.18
CA LEU A 25 -12.55 -20.45 -37.17
C LEU A 25 -11.25 -19.67 -36.97
N LEU A 26 -10.55 -19.31 -38.05
CA LEU A 26 -9.32 -18.50 -37.98
C LEU A 26 -9.56 -17.16 -37.28
N PHE A 27 -10.65 -16.48 -37.61
CA PHE A 27 -11.01 -15.22 -36.97
C PHE A 27 -11.28 -15.37 -35.47
N LEU A 28 -11.98 -16.43 -35.07
CA LEU A 28 -12.23 -16.73 -33.66
C LEU A 28 -10.94 -17.08 -32.92
N PHE A 29 -10.02 -17.83 -33.55
CA PHE A 29 -8.71 -18.11 -32.98
C PHE A 29 -7.92 -16.82 -32.77
N ILE A 30 -7.79 -15.96 -33.78
CA ILE A 30 -7.08 -14.69 -33.67
C ILE A 30 -7.70 -13.80 -32.59
N LYS A 31 -9.03 -13.63 -32.61
CA LYS A 31 -9.76 -12.85 -31.59
C LYS A 31 -9.51 -13.39 -30.18
N ARG A 32 -9.51 -14.72 -30.02
CA ARG A 32 -9.25 -15.38 -28.74
C ARG A 32 -7.80 -15.24 -28.29
N GLN A 33 -6.83 -15.25 -29.21
CA GLN A 33 -5.41 -15.03 -28.91
C GLN A 33 -5.15 -13.57 -28.48
N ILE A 34 -5.73 -12.60 -29.17
CA ILE A 34 -5.62 -11.18 -28.81
C ILE A 34 -6.29 -10.91 -27.46
N MET A 35 -7.48 -11.47 -27.22
CA MET A 35 -8.16 -11.35 -25.92
C MET A 35 -7.31 -11.92 -24.78
N ARG A 36 -6.69 -13.08 -24.98
CA ARG A 36 -5.80 -13.71 -23.99
C ARG A 36 -4.58 -12.82 -23.69
N LEU A 37 -4.00 -12.19 -24.71
CA LEU A 37 -2.88 -11.25 -24.57
C LEU A 37 -3.30 -9.98 -23.80
N ALA A 38 -4.42 -9.36 -24.18
CA ALA A 38 -4.94 -8.15 -23.55
C ALA A 38 -5.42 -8.41 -22.11
N MET A 39 -6.00 -9.58 -21.83
CA MET A 39 -6.45 -9.96 -20.48
C MET A 39 -5.27 -10.29 -19.56
N LYS A 40 -4.18 -10.88 -20.07
CA LYS A 40 -2.95 -11.10 -19.28
C LYS A 40 -2.22 -9.80 -18.93
N SER A 41 -2.50 -8.72 -19.66
CA SER A 41 -2.03 -7.35 -19.38
C SER A 41 -2.88 -6.62 -18.32
N ARG A 42 -4.04 -7.15 -17.90
CA ARG A 42 -4.87 -6.47 -16.89
C ARG A 42 -4.19 -6.57 -15.53
N ARG A 43 -3.48 -5.49 -15.18
CA ARG A 43 -2.91 -5.22 -13.87
C ARG A 43 -4.04 -5.17 -12.85
N GLY A 44 -4.16 -6.21 -12.03
CA GLY A 44 -5.05 -6.17 -10.88
C GLY A 44 -4.57 -5.15 -9.84
N PRO A 45 -5.45 -4.67 -8.95
CA PRO A 45 -5.08 -3.78 -7.84
C PRO A 45 -4.05 -4.38 -6.87
N HIS A 46 -3.96 -5.72 -6.84
CA HIS A 46 -3.08 -6.49 -5.96
C HIS A 46 -1.91 -7.13 -6.70
N VAL A 47 -1.41 -6.47 -7.75
CA VAL A 47 -0.19 -6.93 -8.41
C VAL A 47 0.98 -6.81 -7.44
N PRO A 48 1.76 -7.88 -7.19
CA PRO A 48 2.88 -7.83 -6.25
C PRO A 48 3.89 -6.77 -6.70
N ILE A 49 4.46 -6.07 -5.72
CA ILE A 49 5.50 -5.06 -5.94
C ILE A 49 6.62 -5.73 -6.74
N GLY A 50 6.99 -5.15 -7.90
CA GLY A 50 8.01 -5.73 -8.78
C GLY A 50 7.51 -6.79 -9.78
N HIS A 51 6.21 -6.88 -10.09
CA HIS A 51 5.68 -7.86 -11.06
C HIS A 51 6.33 -7.86 -12.45
N ASN A 52 6.78 -6.69 -12.93
CA ASN A 52 7.47 -6.57 -14.22
C ASN A 52 9.01 -6.66 -14.09
N ALA A 53 9.53 -6.83 -12.88
CA ALA A 53 10.95 -6.94 -12.65
C ALA A 53 11.46 -8.35 -13.03
N PRO A 54 12.74 -8.49 -13.44
CA PRO A 54 13.40 -9.78 -13.53
C PRO A 54 13.24 -10.57 -12.22
N LYS A 55 13.14 -11.91 -12.31
CA LYS A 55 12.85 -12.78 -11.15
C LYS A 55 13.79 -12.52 -9.98
N GLU A 56 15.08 -12.34 -10.25
CA GLU A 56 16.11 -12.06 -9.24
C GLU A 56 15.85 -10.74 -8.52
N LEU A 57 15.61 -9.67 -9.26
CA LEU A 57 15.30 -8.36 -8.69
C LEU A 57 14.00 -8.38 -7.89
N ARG A 58 12.98 -9.11 -8.36
CA ARG A 58 11.73 -9.28 -7.62
C ARG A 58 11.96 -10.00 -6.28
N GLN A 59 12.75 -11.07 -6.28
CA GLN A 59 13.09 -11.80 -5.05
C GLN A 59 13.86 -10.91 -4.07
N GLU A 60 14.79 -10.09 -4.57
CA GLU A 60 15.51 -9.13 -3.74
C GLU A 60 14.56 -8.08 -3.13
N ILE A 61 13.64 -7.52 -3.93
CA ILE A 61 12.63 -6.59 -3.45
C ILE A 61 11.77 -7.24 -2.35
N GLU A 62 11.26 -8.45 -2.57
CA GLU A 62 10.48 -9.19 -1.59
C GLU A 62 11.29 -9.47 -0.31
N ALA A 63 12.57 -9.84 -0.42
CA ALA A 63 13.46 -10.05 0.71
C ALA A 63 13.73 -8.77 1.51
N LYS A 64 13.94 -7.63 0.83
CA LYS A 64 14.11 -6.32 1.48
C LYS A 64 12.83 -5.85 2.14
N LEU A 65 11.67 -6.05 1.51
CA LEU A 65 10.36 -5.73 2.12
C LEU A 65 10.09 -6.58 3.36
N PHE A 66 10.50 -7.85 3.35
CA PHE A 66 10.44 -8.69 4.55
C PHE A 66 11.33 -8.15 5.68
N GLN A 67 12.54 -7.66 5.35
CA GLN A 67 13.40 -7.01 6.35
C GLN A 67 12.79 -5.75 6.96
N VAL A 68 12.00 -4.98 6.18
CA VAL A 68 11.29 -3.80 6.71
C VAL A 68 10.32 -4.17 7.84
N GLN A 69 9.71 -5.35 7.81
CA GLN A 69 8.83 -5.82 8.89
C GLN A 69 9.58 -6.03 10.21
N ASN A 70 10.89 -6.27 10.14
CA ASN A 70 11.74 -6.43 11.32
C ASN A 70 12.24 -5.08 11.88
N ILE A 71 12.00 -3.97 11.19
CA ILE A 71 12.35 -2.64 11.68
C ILE A 71 11.39 -2.31 12.82
N GLN A 72 11.87 -2.48 14.04
CA GLN A 72 11.11 -2.14 15.24
C GLN A 72 11.31 -0.69 15.68
N PHE A 73 12.27 0.04 15.10
CA PHE A 73 12.72 1.36 15.56
C PHE A 73 12.17 2.51 14.70
N GLU A 74 11.73 3.60 15.34
CA GLU A 74 11.32 4.83 14.64
C GLU A 74 12.51 5.82 14.52
N PRO A 75 12.90 6.23 13.29
CA PRO A 75 13.99 7.19 13.08
C PRO A 75 13.66 8.58 13.64
N ARG A 76 14.70 9.40 13.86
CA ARG A 76 14.51 10.81 14.27
C ARG A 76 14.13 11.57 13.02
N LEU A 77 13.05 12.35 13.08
CA LEU A 77 12.50 13.02 11.91
C LEU A 77 13.25 14.32 11.61
N LEU A 78 13.64 15.06 12.64
CA LEU A 78 14.33 16.34 12.53
C LEU A 78 15.74 16.25 13.13
N CYS A 79 16.71 16.84 12.44
CA CYS A 79 18.02 17.05 13.01
C CYS A 79 17.94 18.18 14.05
N PRO A 80 18.62 18.09 15.21
CA PRO A 80 18.65 19.19 16.18
C PRO A 80 19.14 20.51 15.57
N ASP A 81 20.04 20.43 14.58
CA ASP A 81 20.66 21.57 13.90
C ASP A 81 19.96 21.94 12.57
N ASP A 82 18.72 21.49 12.35
CA ASP A 82 17.99 21.80 11.12
C ASP A 82 17.69 23.31 11.04
N VAL A 83 18.19 23.97 9.99
CA VAL A 83 18.02 25.42 9.73
C VAL A 83 16.54 25.79 9.64
N ARG A 84 15.67 24.86 9.25
CA ARG A 84 14.21 25.05 9.17
C ARG A 84 13.56 25.24 10.53
N LEU A 85 14.22 24.83 11.62
CA LEU A 85 13.79 25.10 12.99
C LEU A 85 14.16 26.52 13.46
N GLN A 86 15.14 27.15 12.80
CA GLN A 86 15.64 28.49 13.13
C GLN A 86 14.95 29.59 12.31
N GLN A 87 14.41 29.26 11.15
CA GLN A 87 13.63 30.19 10.33
C GLN A 87 12.31 30.54 11.02
N ARG A 88 12.26 31.75 11.58
CA ARG A 88 11.06 32.37 12.14
C ARG A 88 10.01 32.53 11.04
N GLU A 89 8.90 31.80 11.17
CA GLU A 89 7.51 31.97 10.67
C GLU A 89 7.20 32.87 9.43
N GLU A 90 8.15 33.15 8.54
CA GLU A 90 7.98 34.17 7.49
C GLU A 90 7.38 33.63 6.19
N SER A 91 7.20 32.32 6.03
CA SER A 91 6.68 31.77 4.78
C SER A 91 5.93 30.44 4.96
N GLY A 92 4.59 30.52 5.01
CA GLY A 92 3.71 29.37 4.81
C GLY A 92 3.60 28.41 6.01
N SER A 93 2.42 27.81 6.16
CA SER A 93 2.10 26.86 7.23
C SER A 93 3.06 25.67 7.21
N HIS A 94 3.98 25.62 8.17
CA HIS A 94 4.90 24.49 8.37
C HIS A 94 4.27 23.39 9.23
N ASP A 95 3.02 23.01 8.94
CA ASP A 95 2.27 22.02 9.72
C ASP A 95 3.07 20.72 9.90
N HIS A 96 3.73 20.25 8.85
CA HIS A 96 4.58 19.05 8.92
C HIS A 96 5.78 19.20 9.86
N LEU A 97 6.38 20.39 10.01
CA LEU A 97 7.47 20.58 10.96
C LEU A 97 7.00 20.47 12.40
N TYR A 98 5.84 21.06 12.74
CA TYR A 98 5.27 20.92 14.08
C TYR A 98 4.89 19.48 14.37
N ARG A 99 4.35 18.77 13.39
CA ARG A 99 4.05 17.34 13.50
C ARG A 99 5.30 16.49 13.72
N MET A 100 6.35 16.71 12.94
CA MET A 100 7.63 16.00 13.10
C MET A 100 8.26 16.30 14.47
N LYS A 101 8.24 17.57 14.90
CA LYS A 101 8.73 17.99 16.22
C LYS A 101 7.95 17.35 17.36
N ALA A 102 6.62 17.24 17.24
CA ALA A 102 5.79 16.57 18.23
C ALA A 102 6.13 15.07 18.35
N LEU A 103 6.33 14.38 17.23
CA LEU A 103 6.71 12.96 17.22
C LEU A 103 8.11 12.73 17.81
N ASP A 104 9.07 13.59 17.46
CA ASP A 104 10.42 13.54 18.04
C ASP A 104 10.40 13.85 19.55
N ALA A 105 9.58 14.79 20.00
CA ALA A 105 9.41 15.09 21.43
C ALA A 105 8.83 13.89 22.20
N ILE A 106 7.82 13.20 21.65
CA ILE A 106 7.24 11.97 22.25
C ILE A 106 8.27 10.83 22.28
N ARG A 107 9.17 10.77 21.30
CA ARG A 107 10.27 9.81 21.30
C ARG A 107 11.30 10.14 22.39
N ASP A 108 11.61 11.41 22.57
CA ASP A 108 12.60 11.89 23.55
C ASP A 108 12.07 11.85 24.99
N THR A 109 10.75 11.82 25.19
CA THR A 109 10.17 11.58 26.51
C THR A 109 10.40 10.14 26.95
N GLU A 110 11.05 9.98 28.10
CA GLU A 110 11.30 8.67 28.74
C GLU A 110 10.02 8.11 29.38
N PHE A 111 9.10 7.57 28.59
CA PHE A 111 8.01 6.79 29.16
C PHE A 111 8.54 5.47 29.73
N PRO A 112 7.86 4.86 30.72
CA PRO A 112 8.23 3.58 31.32
C PRO A 112 7.97 2.40 30.36
N PHE A 113 8.57 2.45 29.16
CA PHE A 113 8.41 1.51 28.06
C PHE A 113 8.94 0.10 28.34
N ARG A 114 9.66 -0.08 29.45
CA ARG A 114 10.09 -1.40 29.95
C ARG A 114 8.90 -2.29 30.30
N GLU A 115 7.80 -1.72 30.79
CA GLU A 115 6.56 -2.46 31.07
C GLU A 115 5.80 -2.81 29.77
N LEU A 116 6.15 -2.18 28.65
CA LEU A 116 5.51 -2.34 27.35
C LEU A 116 6.17 -3.40 26.45
N GLY A 117 7.23 -4.06 26.94
CA GLY A 117 7.92 -5.14 26.23
C GLY A 117 8.77 -4.68 25.04
N GLY A 118 9.45 -3.52 25.12
CA GLY A 118 10.28 -3.01 24.02
C GLY A 118 11.40 -2.05 24.45
N THR A 119 12.32 -1.75 23.52
CA THR A 119 13.31 -0.67 23.67
C THR A 119 12.66 0.69 23.45
N ALA A 120 13.11 1.75 24.13
CA ALA A 120 12.44 3.06 24.19
C ALA A 120 12.10 3.68 22.82
N SER A 121 12.90 3.43 21.79
CA SER A 121 12.66 3.95 20.44
C SER A 121 11.94 2.98 19.50
N ALA A 122 11.52 1.82 20.01
CA ALA A 122 10.71 0.83 19.30
C ALA A 122 9.21 0.87 19.68
N VAL A 123 8.83 1.86 20.49
CA VAL A 123 7.48 1.93 21.08
C VAL A 123 6.59 2.97 20.40
N THR A 124 7.14 3.78 19.51
CA THR A 124 6.37 4.76 18.76
C THR A 124 5.46 4.05 17.73
N GLY A 125 4.30 4.62 17.45
CA GLY A 125 3.30 4.06 16.53
C GLY A 125 2.13 3.36 17.19
N LYS A 126 1.84 2.14 16.72
CA LYS A 126 0.69 1.35 17.19
C LYS A 126 0.81 1.02 18.67
N ARG A 127 2.03 0.76 19.16
CA ARG A 127 2.28 0.37 20.56
C ARG A 127 2.00 1.51 21.53
N PHE A 128 2.51 2.71 21.25
CA PHE A 128 2.19 3.92 22.02
C PHE A 128 0.68 4.18 22.08
N ARG A 129 -0.01 4.08 20.94
CA ARG A 129 -1.48 4.20 20.88
C ARG A 129 -2.17 3.16 21.75
N THR A 130 -1.78 1.88 21.64
CA THR A 130 -2.35 0.80 22.45
C THR A 130 -2.11 1.03 23.94
N TRP A 131 -0.93 1.52 24.32
CA TRP A 131 -0.62 1.85 25.71
C TRP A 131 -1.47 3.01 26.24
N LEU A 132 -1.62 4.10 25.49
CA LEU A 132 -2.51 5.20 25.90
C LEU A 132 -3.95 4.71 26.10
N LEU A 133 -4.43 3.82 25.22
CA LEU A 133 -5.77 3.21 25.38
C LEU A 133 -5.85 2.27 26.58
N GLN A 134 -4.80 1.49 26.86
CA GLN A 134 -4.73 0.65 28.06
C GLN A 134 -4.71 1.50 29.33
N LEU A 135 -3.91 2.57 29.34
CA LEU A 135 -3.80 3.52 30.44
C LEU A 135 -5.14 4.21 30.71
N ARG A 136 -5.86 4.57 29.65
CA ARG A 136 -7.24 5.07 29.74
C ARG A 136 -8.14 4.03 30.39
N ASN A 137 -8.07 2.77 29.97
CA ASN A 137 -8.99 1.73 30.44
C ASN A 137 -8.64 1.15 31.83
N SER A 138 -7.41 1.31 32.32
CA SER A 138 -6.96 0.82 33.64
C SER A 138 -7.47 1.65 34.83
N HIS A 139 -8.72 2.11 34.75
CA HIS A 139 -9.42 3.14 35.55
C HIS A 139 -9.53 2.92 37.09
N CYS A 140 -8.53 2.36 37.76
CA CYS A 140 -8.59 2.13 39.21
C CYS A 140 -8.00 3.24 40.10
N VAL A 141 -7.36 4.31 39.60
CA VAL A 141 -6.66 5.26 40.51
C VAL A 141 -6.71 6.75 40.11
N PHE A 142 -7.02 7.10 38.87
CA PHE A 142 -6.95 8.49 38.40
C PHE A 142 -8.30 8.95 37.84
N GLY A 143 -8.80 10.08 38.32
CA GLY A 143 -10.14 10.60 38.02
C GLY A 143 -10.34 11.08 36.57
N ASP A 144 -11.53 11.59 36.28
CA ASP A 144 -12.01 12.03 34.95
C ASP A 144 -11.12 13.07 34.25
N SER A 145 -10.29 13.80 35.00
CA SER A 145 -9.30 14.73 34.43
C SER A 145 -8.16 14.04 33.70
N LEU A 146 -7.76 12.83 34.10
CA LEU A 146 -6.68 12.12 33.43
C LEU A 146 -7.18 11.47 32.13
N SER A 147 -8.40 10.94 32.11
CA SER A 147 -8.97 10.33 30.90
C SER A 147 -9.13 11.36 29.78
N SER A 148 -9.61 12.56 30.10
CA SER A 148 -9.67 13.68 29.14
C SER A 148 -8.29 14.11 28.65
N LEU A 149 -7.27 14.15 29.51
CA LEU A 149 -5.89 14.45 29.11
C LEU A 149 -5.34 13.37 28.15
N ILE A 150 -5.57 12.09 28.45
CA ILE A 150 -5.15 10.98 27.59
C ILE A 150 -5.83 11.09 26.22
N ASP A 151 -7.12 11.43 26.17
CA ASP A 151 -7.83 11.61 24.90
C ASP A 151 -7.27 12.77 24.07
N VAL A 152 -6.89 13.90 24.70
CA VAL A 152 -6.21 15.02 24.03
C VAL A 152 -4.84 14.61 23.49
N VAL A 153 -4.04 13.89 24.28
CA VAL A 153 -2.72 13.40 23.85
C VAL A 153 -2.86 12.39 22.71
N LEU A 154 -3.83 11.49 22.79
CA LEU A 154 -4.12 10.49 21.77
C LEU A 154 -4.53 11.14 20.45
N ASP A 155 -5.43 12.14 20.50
CA ASP A 155 -5.85 12.92 19.33
C ASP A 155 -4.69 13.71 18.72
N GLY A 156 -3.93 14.44 19.54
CA GLY A 156 -2.74 15.17 19.11
C GLY A 156 -1.70 14.27 18.45
N TYR A 157 -1.47 13.08 19.01
CA TYR A 157 -0.57 12.09 18.44
C TYR A 157 -1.06 11.55 17.08
N ASN A 158 -2.36 11.28 16.93
CA ASN A 158 -2.92 10.84 15.65
C ASN A 158 -2.80 11.94 14.58
N LYS A 159 -3.12 13.18 14.93
CA LYS A 159 -2.95 14.36 14.06
C LYS A 159 -1.48 14.52 13.64
N ALA A 160 -0.54 14.35 14.57
CA ALA A 160 0.89 14.41 14.26
C ALA A 160 1.30 13.33 13.25
N ARG A 161 0.87 12.07 13.43
CA ARG A 161 1.22 10.98 12.52
C ARG A 161 0.53 11.03 11.16
N HIS A 162 -0.77 11.27 11.14
CA HIS A 162 -1.60 11.07 9.95
C HIS A 162 -1.96 12.38 9.23
N GLY A 163 -1.84 13.51 9.91
CA GLY A 163 -2.27 14.82 9.42
C GLY A 163 -3.67 15.16 9.88
N ALA A 164 -4.09 16.39 9.61
CA ALA A 164 -5.50 16.74 9.66
C ALA A 164 -6.20 16.04 8.47
N GLU A 165 -7.23 15.26 8.74
CA GLU A 165 -8.18 14.82 7.70
C GLU A 165 -8.92 16.03 7.10
#